data_AF-A0A2V9QME3-F1
#
_entry.id   AF-A0A2V9QME3-F1
#
_cell.length_a   1.000
_cell.length_b   1.000
_cell.length_c   1.000
_cell.angle_alpha   90.00
_cell.angle_beta   90.00
_cell.angle_gamma   90.00
#
_symmetry.space_group_name_H-M   'P 1'
#
loop_
_entity.id
_entity.type
_entity.pdbx_description
1 polymer ?
#
loop_
_entity_poly.entity_id
_entity_poly.type
_entity_poly.pdbx_seq_one_letter_code
_entity_poly.pdbx_strand_id
1 'polypeptide(L)'
;MWTMRNLLFWDSLGYGNAMRLVLLATVRLACGLLPVTMLAAPSVSYVQGNFATPQTPQTTVNVKFTAAQVAGDINVVAVGWKDSKATVSAVTDSSHNTYARAVGPTVQKEIASQSIYYAKNITSAAAGVNIVTVTFSTAAASPDIRILEYSGADPSNPVDVTAAKSGNSATSSSGSARTTNPTDLILGANLIQTTTSCPGSGFTMRLLTSPDGDIAEDRADGPAPLRYSYRQP
;
A
#
# COMPACT_ATOMS: atom_id res chain seq x y z
N MET A 1 -34.72 -6.09 5.60
CA MET A 1 -35.15 -7.49 5.70
C MET A 1 -34.15 -8.27 6.56
N TRP A 2 -34.29 -8.14 7.88
CA TRP A 2 -34.13 -9.19 8.90
C TRP A 2 -34.61 -8.56 10.22
N THR A 3 -35.75 -9.04 10.72
CA THR A 3 -36.42 -8.62 11.94
C THR A 3 -36.98 -9.86 12.62
N MET A 4 -36.71 -10.04 13.91
CA MET A 4 -37.54 -10.76 14.90
C MET A 4 -37.24 -10.07 16.24
N ARG A 5 -38.12 -9.36 16.95
CA ARG A 5 -39.44 -9.69 17.54
C ARG A 5 -39.44 -10.97 18.35
N ASN A 6 -39.36 -10.83 19.68
CA ASN A 6 -40.05 -11.72 20.61
C ASN A 6 -40.87 -10.87 21.59
N LEU A 7 -42.19 -10.99 21.43
CA LEU A 7 -43.22 -10.59 22.37
C LEU A 7 -43.39 -11.71 23.40
N LEU A 8 -43.59 -11.37 24.67
CA LEU A 8 -44.14 -12.28 25.67
C LEU A 8 -45.48 -11.71 26.15
N PHE A 9 -46.55 -12.48 25.90
CA PHE A 9 -47.90 -12.32 26.40
C PHE A 9 -48.05 -13.03 27.75
N TRP A 10 -48.85 -12.47 28.67
CA TRP A 10 -49.57 -13.25 29.68
C TRP A 10 -50.95 -12.62 29.95
N ASP A 11 -51.99 -13.45 29.89
CA ASP A 11 -53.39 -13.15 30.20
C ASP A 11 -53.68 -13.10 31.71
N SER A 12 -54.85 -12.54 32.04
CA SER A 12 -55.38 -12.18 33.36
C SER A 12 -55.58 -13.32 34.37
N LEU A 13 -55.57 -13.00 35.69
CA LEU A 13 -56.69 -13.17 36.64
C LEU A 13 -56.30 -12.75 38.09
N GLY A 14 -57.11 -11.86 38.71
CA GLY A 14 -57.68 -12.01 40.07
C GLY A 14 -56.86 -11.87 41.37
N TYR A 15 -57.11 -10.76 42.09
CA TYR A 15 -57.24 -10.53 43.56
C TYR A 15 -56.25 -11.10 44.60
N GLY A 16 -55.80 -10.21 45.51
CA GLY A 16 -55.58 -10.55 46.94
C GLY A 16 -54.37 -9.90 47.62
N ASN A 17 -54.64 -8.95 48.53
CA ASN A 17 -53.66 -8.31 49.42
C ASN A 17 -52.93 -9.30 50.34
N ALA A 18 -51.59 -9.23 50.43
CA ALA A 18 -50.82 -9.22 51.69
C ALA A 18 -49.29 -9.25 51.45
N MET A 19 -48.57 -8.46 52.26
CA MET A 19 -47.14 -8.59 52.61
C MET A 19 -46.10 -8.43 51.49
N ARG A 20 -45.64 -7.19 51.28
CA ARG A 20 -44.37 -6.92 50.60
C ARG A 20 -43.20 -7.14 51.56
N LEU A 21 -42.63 -8.35 51.52
CA LEU A 21 -41.28 -8.64 51.99
C LEU A 21 -40.29 -8.06 50.96
N VAL A 22 -39.53 -7.03 51.33
CA VAL A 22 -38.48 -6.47 50.47
C VAL A 22 -37.26 -7.39 50.57
N LEU A 23 -37.12 -8.32 49.62
CA LEU A 23 -35.90 -9.09 49.42
C LEU A 23 -34.99 -8.31 48.45
N LEU A 24 -33.92 -7.68 48.96
CA LEU A 24 -32.85 -7.14 48.13
C LEU A 24 -32.12 -8.32 47.46
N ALA A 25 -32.48 -8.65 46.23
CA ALA A 25 -31.65 -9.47 45.38
C ALA A 25 -30.55 -8.59 44.78
N THR A 26 -29.36 -8.60 45.39
CA THR A 26 -28.16 -8.07 44.72
C THR A 26 -27.78 -9.04 43.60
N VAL A 27 -28.18 -8.74 42.37
CA VAL A 27 -27.62 -9.40 41.19
C VAL A 27 -26.19 -8.90 41.05
N ARG A 28 -25.22 -9.69 41.50
CA ARG A 28 -23.82 -9.49 41.13
C ARG A 28 -23.68 -9.87 39.66
N LEU A 29 -23.80 -8.89 38.77
CA LEU A 29 -23.35 -9.03 37.40
C LEU A 29 -21.81 -9.02 37.44
N ALA A 30 -21.21 -10.19 37.65
CA ALA A 30 -19.78 -10.38 37.44
C ALA A 30 -19.52 -10.30 35.93
N CYS A 31 -19.35 -9.08 35.44
CA CYS A 31 -18.82 -8.83 34.11
C CYS A 31 -17.36 -9.29 34.14
N GLY A 32 -17.12 -10.55 33.75
CA GLY A 32 -15.78 -11.08 33.57
C GLY A 32 -15.06 -10.25 32.51
N LEU A 33 -14.18 -9.34 32.92
CA LEU A 33 -13.20 -8.75 32.02
C LEU A 33 -12.27 -9.87 31.57
N LEU A 34 -12.56 -10.45 30.42
CA LEU A 34 -11.53 -11.18 29.67
C LEU A 34 -10.44 -10.16 29.31
N PRO A 35 -9.15 -10.47 29.53
CA PRO A 35 -8.08 -9.60 29.06
C PRO A 35 -8.16 -9.55 27.53
N VAL A 36 -8.66 -8.44 27.00
CA VAL A 36 -8.54 -8.12 25.58
C VAL A 36 -7.08 -7.77 25.36
N THR A 37 -6.29 -8.72 24.89
CA THR A 37 -4.97 -8.43 24.37
C THR A 37 -5.16 -7.62 23.08
N MET A 38 -4.99 -6.30 23.17
CA MET A 38 -4.82 -5.49 21.97
C MET A 38 -3.48 -5.89 21.33
N LEU A 39 -3.55 -6.67 20.25
CA LEU A 39 -2.40 -6.83 19.36
C LEU A 39 -2.12 -5.47 18.74
N ALA A 40 -0.89 -4.98 18.91
CA ALA A 40 -0.44 -3.80 18.17
C ALA A 40 -0.58 -4.09 16.66
N ALA A 41 -1.02 -3.10 15.89
CA ALA A 41 -1.05 -3.23 14.44
C ALA A 41 0.37 -3.56 13.94
N PRO A 42 0.54 -4.53 13.02
CA PRO A 42 1.85 -4.85 12.48
C PRO A 42 2.41 -3.63 11.73
N SER A 43 3.71 -3.39 11.87
CA SER A 43 4.41 -2.37 11.07
C SER A 43 4.62 -2.85 9.65
N VAL A 44 4.37 -1.99 8.66
CA VAL A 44 4.63 -2.32 7.25
C VAL A 44 6.12 -2.59 7.04
N SER A 45 6.44 -3.72 6.40
CA SER A 45 7.82 -4.18 6.20
C SER A 45 8.05 -4.66 4.77
N TYR A 46 9.21 -4.33 4.21
CA TYR A 46 9.61 -4.78 2.87
C TYR A 46 9.91 -6.28 2.85
N VAL A 47 9.38 -6.98 1.84
CA VAL A 47 9.56 -8.43 1.65
C VAL A 47 10.51 -8.72 0.50
N GLN A 48 10.19 -8.24 -0.71
CA GLN A 48 11.00 -8.45 -1.91
C GLN A 48 10.71 -7.40 -2.99
N GLY A 49 11.49 -7.42 -4.07
CA GLY A 49 11.24 -6.61 -5.24
C GLY A 49 12.04 -7.09 -6.44
N ASN A 50 11.63 -6.65 -7.62
CA ASN A 50 12.28 -6.95 -8.89
C ASN A 50 11.95 -5.84 -9.90
N PHE A 51 12.63 -5.82 -11.06
CA PHE A 51 12.34 -4.83 -12.09
C PHE A 51 12.57 -5.37 -13.51
N ALA A 52 12.05 -4.65 -14.51
CA ALA A 52 12.39 -4.81 -15.92
C ALA A 52 12.52 -3.45 -16.61
N THR A 53 13.56 -3.32 -17.43
CA THR A 53 13.97 -2.08 -18.10
C THR A 53 14.18 -2.30 -19.61
N PRO A 54 13.19 -2.81 -20.36
CA PRO A 54 13.34 -2.94 -21.81
C PRO A 54 13.66 -1.58 -22.45
N GLN A 55 14.78 -1.51 -23.17
CA GLN A 55 15.28 -0.27 -23.81
C GLN A 55 14.74 -0.04 -25.23
N THR A 56 13.68 -0.75 -25.60
CA THR A 56 12.96 -0.58 -26.87
C THR A 56 11.48 -0.34 -26.58
N PRO A 57 10.72 0.27 -27.50
CA PRO A 57 9.30 0.50 -27.27
C PRO A 57 8.53 -0.81 -27.03
N GLN A 58 7.75 -0.87 -25.95
CA GLN A 58 6.97 -2.06 -25.57
C GLN A 58 5.50 -1.72 -25.34
N THR A 59 4.60 -2.57 -25.82
CA THR A 59 3.17 -2.52 -25.44
C THR A 59 2.90 -3.29 -24.15
N THR A 60 3.78 -4.23 -23.79
CA THR A 60 3.61 -5.09 -22.62
C THR A 60 4.96 -5.36 -21.98
N VAL A 61 5.02 -5.32 -20.65
CA VAL A 61 6.22 -5.63 -19.87
C VAL A 61 5.84 -6.57 -18.74
N ASN A 62 6.61 -7.65 -18.59
CA ASN A 62 6.39 -8.67 -17.56
C ASN A 62 7.50 -8.62 -16.52
N VAL A 63 7.14 -8.62 -15.25
CA VAL A 63 8.08 -8.67 -14.12
C VAL A 63 7.63 -9.73 -13.12
N LYS A 64 8.56 -10.59 -12.71
CA LYS A 64 8.26 -11.77 -11.88
C LYS A 64 8.68 -11.55 -10.43
N PHE A 65 7.81 -11.86 -9.48
CA PHE A 65 8.20 -12.05 -8.08
C PHE A 65 8.98 -13.36 -7.95
N THR A 66 10.18 -13.30 -7.36
CA THR A 66 11.09 -14.45 -7.35
C THR A 66 10.91 -15.33 -6.12
N ALA A 67 10.60 -14.73 -4.96
CA ALA A 67 10.23 -15.45 -3.76
C ALA A 67 8.72 -15.71 -3.70
N ALA A 68 8.32 -16.63 -2.82
CA ALA A 68 6.91 -16.91 -2.57
C ALA A 68 6.23 -15.68 -1.95
N GLN A 69 4.97 -15.46 -2.32
CA GLN A 69 4.13 -14.39 -1.81
C GLN A 69 3.15 -14.93 -0.78
N VAL A 70 2.90 -14.14 0.26
CA VAL A 70 2.03 -14.51 1.37
C VAL A 70 0.68 -13.83 1.22
N ALA A 71 -0.39 -14.57 1.51
CA ALA A 71 -1.73 -14.01 1.46
C ALA A 71 -1.88 -12.89 2.51
N GLY A 72 -2.43 -11.75 2.10
CA GLY A 72 -2.56 -10.57 2.96
C GLY A 72 -1.49 -9.50 2.77
N ASP A 73 -0.39 -9.82 2.09
CA ASP A 73 0.63 -8.83 1.72
C ASP A 73 0.09 -7.84 0.67
N ILE A 74 0.89 -6.84 0.33
CA ILE A 74 0.61 -5.85 -0.70
C ILE A 74 1.69 -5.87 -1.78
N ASN A 75 1.26 -5.89 -3.04
CA ASN A 75 2.13 -5.62 -4.18
C ASN A 75 2.07 -4.13 -4.53
N VAL A 76 3.22 -3.53 -4.83
CA VAL A 76 3.35 -2.17 -5.36
C VAL A 76 4.08 -2.23 -6.68
N VAL A 77 3.60 -1.50 -7.68
CA VAL A 77 4.16 -1.44 -9.03
C VAL A 77 4.39 0.01 -9.41
N ALA A 78 5.65 0.44 -9.46
CA ALA A 78 6.02 1.71 -10.08
C ALA A 78 6.24 1.48 -11.57
N VAL A 79 5.57 2.29 -12.39
CA VAL A 79 5.56 2.20 -13.85
C VAL A 79 6.06 3.53 -14.40
N GLY A 80 7.29 3.56 -14.90
CA GLY A 80 7.89 4.70 -15.59
C GLY A 80 8.04 4.43 -17.09
N TRP A 81 7.94 5.47 -17.91
CA TRP A 81 8.27 5.38 -19.34
C TRP A 81 8.67 6.76 -19.89
N LYS A 82 9.55 6.76 -20.90
CA LYS A 82 10.20 7.95 -21.47
C LYS A 82 9.40 8.57 -22.62
N ASP A 83 8.08 8.72 -22.41
CA ASP A 83 7.20 9.52 -23.27
C ASP A 83 6.01 10.08 -22.48
N SER A 84 5.15 10.87 -23.14
CA SER A 84 3.91 11.41 -22.57
C SER A 84 2.65 11.07 -23.38
N LYS A 85 2.72 10.08 -24.27
CA LYS A 85 1.62 9.70 -25.19
C LYS A 85 1.05 8.34 -24.86
N ALA A 86 1.90 7.37 -24.54
CA ALA A 86 1.46 6.08 -24.04
C ALA A 86 0.79 6.27 -22.67
N THR A 87 -0.22 5.45 -22.40
CA THR A 87 -0.87 5.37 -21.09
C THR A 87 -0.89 3.91 -20.65
N VAL A 88 -0.82 3.66 -19.35
CA VAL A 88 -0.98 2.31 -18.81
C VAL A 88 -2.46 1.94 -18.89
N SER A 89 -2.78 0.94 -19.69
CA SER A 89 -4.14 0.42 -19.90
C SER A 89 -4.53 -0.62 -18.85
N ALA A 90 -3.57 -1.44 -18.40
CA ALA A 90 -3.81 -2.44 -17.36
C ALA A 90 -2.53 -2.77 -16.58
N VAL A 91 -2.71 -3.09 -15.31
CA VAL A 91 -1.73 -3.83 -14.49
C VAL A 91 -2.46 -5.06 -13.97
N THR A 92 -1.98 -6.22 -14.36
CA THR A 92 -2.53 -7.52 -13.94
C THR A 92 -1.41 -8.40 -13.42
N ASP A 93 -1.75 -9.51 -12.79
CA ASP A 93 -0.79 -10.56 -12.51
C ASP A 93 -1.39 -11.96 -12.69
N SER A 94 -0.54 -12.99 -12.70
CA SER A 94 -0.96 -14.38 -12.88
C SER A 94 -1.67 -14.97 -11.66
N SER A 95 -1.62 -14.29 -10.53
CA SER A 95 -2.35 -14.62 -9.30
C SER A 95 -3.74 -13.96 -9.21
N HIS A 96 -4.15 -13.23 -10.25
CA HIS A 96 -5.44 -12.55 -10.37
C HIS A 96 -5.71 -11.50 -9.28
N ASN A 97 -4.66 -10.85 -8.79
CA ASN A 97 -4.81 -9.74 -7.87
C ASN A 97 -5.40 -8.51 -8.57
N THR A 98 -6.19 -7.72 -7.83
CA THR A 98 -6.77 -6.48 -8.36
C THR A 98 -5.86 -5.30 -8.08
N TYR A 99 -5.38 -4.63 -9.14
CA TYR A 99 -4.53 -3.46 -9.01
C TYR A 99 -5.33 -2.16 -9.11
N ALA A 100 -5.12 -1.27 -8.15
CA ALA A 100 -5.62 0.11 -8.15
C ALA A 100 -4.46 1.09 -8.34
N ARG A 101 -4.72 2.24 -8.98
CA ARG A 101 -3.72 3.30 -9.12
C ARG A 101 -3.69 4.16 -7.87
N ALA A 102 -2.53 4.26 -7.21
CA ALA A 102 -2.32 5.15 -6.07
C ALA A 102 -1.83 6.54 -6.52
N VAL A 103 -0.93 6.58 -7.49
CA VAL A 103 -0.28 7.83 -7.94
C VAL A 103 -0.31 7.94 -9.46
N GLY A 104 -0.59 9.16 -9.93
CA GLY A 104 -0.34 9.56 -11.32
C GLY A 104 -1.45 9.21 -12.32
N PRO A 105 -1.13 9.27 -13.64
CA PRO A 105 0.20 9.52 -14.16
C PRO A 105 0.68 10.94 -13.84
N THR A 106 1.90 11.04 -13.32
CA THR A 106 2.62 12.32 -13.27
C THR A 106 3.34 12.45 -14.59
N VAL A 107 2.90 13.40 -15.41
CA VAL A 107 3.37 13.56 -16.80
C VAL A 107 4.29 14.78 -16.90
N GLN A 108 5.49 14.55 -17.41
CA GLN A 108 6.36 15.59 -17.93
C GLN A 108 6.26 15.59 -19.45
N LYS A 109 5.56 16.60 -19.99
CA LYS A 109 5.20 16.70 -21.41
C LYS A 109 6.40 16.44 -22.34
N GLU A 110 6.22 15.51 -23.28
CA GLU A 110 7.19 15.01 -24.26
C GLU A 110 8.47 14.37 -23.68
N ILE A 111 8.55 14.18 -22.35
CA ILE A 111 9.78 13.72 -21.69
C ILE A 111 9.57 12.35 -21.04
N ALA A 112 8.62 12.25 -20.12
CA ALA A 112 8.47 11.07 -19.28
C ALA A 112 7.13 11.06 -18.55
N SER A 113 6.68 9.87 -18.14
CA SER A 113 5.48 9.69 -17.33
C SER A 113 5.71 8.58 -16.32
N GLN A 114 5.18 8.75 -15.10
CA GLN A 114 5.24 7.71 -14.07
C GLN A 114 3.89 7.55 -13.36
N SER A 115 3.53 6.32 -13.04
CA SER A 115 2.40 5.96 -12.18
C SER A 115 2.82 4.94 -11.13
N ILE A 116 2.11 4.90 -9.99
CA ILE A 116 2.26 3.84 -8.99
C ILE A 116 0.91 3.15 -8.80
N TYR A 117 0.93 1.83 -8.87
CA TYR A 117 -0.20 0.95 -8.62
C TYR A 117 0.06 0.09 -7.41
N TYR A 118 -1.01 -0.46 -6.84
CA TYR A 118 -0.91 -1.45 -5.79
C TYR A 118 -2.03 -2.48 -5.88
N ALA A 119 -1.77 -3.68 -5.38
CA ALA A 119 -2.79 -4.68 -5.10
C ALA A 119 -2.71 -5.03 -3.61
N LYS A 120 -3.79 -4.73 -2.88
CA LYS A 120 -3.92 -5.00 -1.45
C LYS A 120 -4.36 -6.43 -1.19
N ASN A 121 -4.01 -6.98 -0.03
CA ASN A 121 -4.47 -8.29 0.43
C ASN A 121 -4.32 -9.35 -0.67
N ILE A 122 -3.10 -9.47 -1.19
CA ILE A 122 -2.82 -10.33 -2.33
C ILE A 122 -3.11 -11.79 -2.00
N THR A 123 -3.34 -12.58 -3.03
CA THR A 123 -3.37 -14.04 -2.93
C THR A 123 -1.96 -14.60 -2.79
N SER A 124 -1.82 -15.72 -2.08
CA SER A 124 -0.51 -16.39 -1.98
C SER A 124 -0.09 -16.96 -3.33
N ALA A 125 1.23 -16.97 -3.55
CA ALA A 125 1.82 -17.54 -4.75
C ALA A 125 3.13 -18.24 -4.40
N ALA A 126 3.40 -19.39 -5.04
CA ALA A 126 4.71 -20.03 -4.89
C ALA A 126 5.81 -19.17 -5.56
N ALA A 127 7.05 -19.39 -5.13
CA ALA A 127 8.21 -18.68 -5.67
C ALA A 127 8.27 -18.74 -7.20
N GLY A 128 8.39 -17.59 -7.85
CA GLY A 128 8.47 -17.49 -9.31
C GLY A 128 7.16 -17.67 -10.08
N VAL A 129 6.02 -17.86 -9.41
CA VAL A 129 4.72 -18.10 -10.08
C VAL A 129 3.99 -16.80 -10.41
N ASN A 130 4.03 -15.81 -9.53
CA ASN A 130 3.33 -14.55 -9.79
C ASN A 130 4.14 -13.64 -10.73
N ILE A 131 3.56 -13.29 -11.87
CA ILE A 131 4.14 -12.43 -12.89
C ILE A 131 3.21 -11.24 -13.08
N VAL A 132 3.69 -10.06 -12.70
CA VAL A 132 3.03 -8.79 -12.99
C VAL A 132 3.19 -8.47 -14.47
N THR A 133 2.09 -8.17 -15.13
CA THR A 133 2.01 -7.76 -16.53
C THR A 133 1.50 -6.32 -16.60
N VAL A 134 2.32 -5.41 -17.10
CA VAL A 134 1.94 -4.02 -17.37
C VAL A 134 1.67 -3.88 -18.86
N THR A 135 0.49 -3.41 -19.21
CA THR A 135 0.07 -3.17 -20.60
C THR A 135 -0.14 -1.69 -20.84
N PHE A 136 0.35 -1.20 -21.97
CA PHE A 136 0.21 0.18 -22.42
C PHE A 136 -0.79 0.29 -23.58
N SER A 137 -1.41 1.47 -23.75
CA SER A 137 -2.34 1.78 -24.83
C SER A 137 -1.69 1.76 -26.22
N THR A 138 -0.41 2.10 -26.26
CA THR A 138 0.48 2.06 -27.42
C THR A 138 1.86 1.66 -26.93
N ALA A 139 2.81 1.37 -27.82
CA ALA A 139 4.18 1.07 -27.39
C ALA A 139 4.77 2.27 -26.61
N ALA A 140 5.08 2.06 -25.35
CA ALA A 140 5.71 3.06 -24.48
C ALA A 140 7.22 3.05 -24.71
N ALA A 141 7.85 4.22 -24.76
CA ALA A 141 9.29 4.34 -24.97
C ALA A 141 10.07 3.97 -23.69
N SER A 142 10.99 3.00 -23.80
CA SER A 142 11.88 2.55 -22.72
C SER A 142 11.18 2.43 -21.35
N PRO A 143 10.14 1.60 -21.22
CA PRO A 143 9.42 1.48 -19.97
C PRO A 143 10.31 0.85 -18.90
N ASP A 144 10.23 1.38 -17.69
CA ASP A 144 10.88 0.87 -16.49
C ASP A 144 9.79 0.48 -15.48
N ILE A 145 9.73 -0.81 -15.18
CA ILE A 145 8.75 -1.38 -14.26
C ILE A 145 9.49 -1.90 -13.03
N ARG A 146 9.15 -1.37 -11.85
CA ARG A 146 9.65 -1.84 -10.56
C ARG A 146 8.49 -2.42 -9.76
N ILE A 147 8.62 -3.66 -9.32
CA ILE A 147 7.65 -4.34 -8.45
C ILE A 147 8.24 -4.53 -7.06
N LEU A 148 7.44 -4.32 -6.03
CA LEU A 148 7.80 -4.48 -4.63
C LEU A 148 6.66 -5.21 -3.90
N GLU A 149 7.01 -6.00 -2.89
CA GLU A 149 6.07 -6.63 -1.97
C GLU A 149 6.36 -6.13 -0.55
N TYR A 150 5.30 -5.83 0.19
CA TYR A 150 5.36 -5.48 1.60
C TYR A 150 4.35 -6.31 2.40
N SER A 151 4.72 -6.65 3.63
CA SER A 151 3.86 -7.31 4.60
C SER A 151 3.35 -6.33 5.64
N GLY A 152 2.20 -6.63 6.26
CA GLY A 152 1.69 -5.90 7.42
C GLY A 152 0.94 -4.60 7.12
N ALA A 153 0.73 -4.26 5.85
CA ALA A 153 -0.15 -3.15 5.47
C ALA A 153 -1.62 -3.47 5.79
N ASP A 154 -2.45 -2.43 5.94
CA ASP A 154 -3.90 -2.60 6.09
C ASP A 154 -4.46 -3.36 4.87
N PRO A 155 -5.06 -4.55 5.05
CA PRO A 155 -5.53 -5.38 3.93
C PRO A 155 -6.72 -4.75 3.18
N SER A 156 -7.42 -3.81 3.81
CA SER A 156 -8.57 -3.10 3.25
C SER A 156 -8.20 -1.74 2.68
N ASN A 157 -7.39 -0.94 3.36
CA ASN A 157 -7.08 0.44 2.96
C ASN A 157 -5.59 0.77 3.18
N PRO A 158 -4.66 0.18 2.39
CA PRO A 158 -3.23 0.32 2.65
C PRO A 158 -2.62 1.65 2.18
N VAL A 159 -3.36 2.48 1.46
CA VAL A 159 -2.88 3.79 0.97
C VAL A 159 -3.60 4.88 1.73
N ASP A 160 -2.84 5.65 2.51
CA ASP A 160 -3.34 6.78 3.29
C ASP A 160 -3.28 8.10 2.49
N VAL A 161 -2.07 8.56 2.20
CA VAL A 161 -1.82 9.82 1.50
C VAL A 161 -0.82 9.64 0.36
N THR A 162 -0.96 10.47 -0.68
CA THR A 162 -0.02 10.47 -1.80
C THR A 162 0.46 11.88 -2.14
N ALA A 163 1.67 11.96 -2.67
CA ALA A 163 2.25 13.18 -3.20
C ALA A 163 3.03 12.85 -4.46
N ALA A 164 2.97 13.73 -5.45
CA ALA A 164 3.70 13.57 -6.70
C ALA A 164 4.09 14.93 -7.27
N LYS A 165 5.26 14.95 -7.89
CA LYS A 165 5.80 16.16 -8.52
C LYS A 165 6.79 15.78 -9.61
N SER A 166 6.89 16.63 -10.64
CA SER A 166 7.98 16.60 -11.62
C SER A 166 8.87 17.84 -11.47
N GLY A 167 10.12 17.74 -11.92
CA GLY A 167 11.10 18.81 -11.81
C GLY A 167 12.41 18.46 -12.51
N ASN A 168 13.37 19.38 -12.49
CA ASN A 168 14.69 19.21 -13.10
C ASN A 168 15.86 19.51 -12.14
N SER A 169 15.58 19.52 -10.83
CA SER A 169 16.62 19.74 -9.81
C SER A 169 17.55 18.53 -9.69
N ALA A 170 18.72 18.75 -9.08
CA ALA A 170 19.69 17.69 -8.80
C ALA A 170 19.14 16.59 -7.88
N THR A 171 18.12 16.90 -7.07
CA THR A 171 17.44 15.96 -6.17
C THR A 171 16.00 15.73 -6.62
N SER A 172 15.53 14.48 -6.56
CA SER A 172 14.11 14.14 -6.72
C SER A 172 13.33 14.46 -5.44
N SER A 173 12.15 15.08 -5.57
CA SER A 173 11.22 15.28 -4.45
C SER A 173 9.79 15.28 -4.96
N SER A 174 8.94 14.46 -4.36
CA SER A 174 7.49 14.41 -4.61
C SER A 174 6.70 15.46 -3.82
N GLY A 175 7.34 16.18 -2.90
CA GLY A 175 6.67 16.97 -1.85
C GLY A 175 6.50 16.16 -0.56
N SER A 176 5.58 16.61 0.31
CA SER A 176 5.31 15.96 1.60
C SER A 176 4.05 15.09 1.51
N ALA A 177 4.16 13.80 1.81
CA ALA A 177 3.04 12.94 2.11
C ALA A 177 2.99 12.77 3.64
N ARG A 178 2.09 13.53 4.29
CA ARG A 178 1.95 13.49 5.76
C ARG A 178 0.97 12.39 6.13
N THR A 179 1.52 11.29 6.64
CA THR A 179 0.82 10.13 7.20
C THR A 179 -0.12 10.53 8.34
N THR A 180 -1.17 9.72 8.52
CA THR A 180 -2.12 9.83 9.61
C THR A 180 -1.91 8.73 10.65
N ASN A 181 -1.12 7.70 10.35
CA ASN A 181 -0.83 6.60 11.27
C ASN A 181 0.69 6.44 11.54
N PRO A 182 1.10 6.24 12.81
CA PRO A 182 2.51 6.10 13.18
C PRO A 182 3.16 4.78 12.74
N THR A 183 2.38 3.85 12.19
CA THR A 183 2.86 2.56 11.65
C THR A 183 2.98 2.57 10.13
N ASP A 184 2.72 3.72 9.49
CA ASP A 184 2.81 3.87 8.05
C ASP A 184 4.25 3.73 7.57
N LEU A 185 4.39 3.26 6.33
CA LEU A 185 5.64 3.28 5.58
C LEU A 185 5.46 4.23 4.41
N ILE A 186 6.42 5.14 4.24
CA ILE A 186 6.47 6.03 3.08
C ILE A 186 7.29 5.33 2.00
N LEU A 187 6.64 5.05 0.86
CA LEU A 187 7.29 4.53 -0.34
C LEU A 187 7.55 5.68 -1.33
N GLY A 188 8.77 5.73 -1.84
CA GLY A 188 9.21 6.66 -2.89
C GLY A 188 9.62 5.91 -4.16
N ALA A 189 9.30 6.47 -5.32
CA ALA A 189 9.84 6.03 -6.59
C ALA A 189 10.07 7.22 -7.53
N ASN A 190 11.23 7.29 -8.16
CA ASN A 190 11.52 8.31 -9.16
C ASN A 190 11.55 7.72 -10.57
N LEU A 191 11.41 8.59 -11.56
CA LEU A 191 11.75 8.33 -12.94
C LEU A 191 12.65 9.47 -13.36
N ILE A 192 13.85 9.16 -13.86
CA ILE A 192 14.88 10.13 -14.14
C ILE A 192 15.45 9.95 -15.55
N GLN A 193 16.09 11.01 -16.05
CA GLN A 193 16.73 11.02 -17.37
C GLN A 193 18.26 10.81 -17.30
N THR A 194 18.80 10.53 -16.11
CA THR A 194 20.24 10.36 -15.88
C THR A 194 20.51 9.15 -15.00
N THR A 195 21.09 9.31 -13.80
CA THR A 195 21.27 8.22 -12.82
C THR A 195 20.99 8.70 -11.40
N THR A 196 20.36 7.86 -10.59
CA THR A 196 20.19 8.12 -9.16
C THR A 196 21.39 7.55 -8.41
N SER A 197 22.05 8.36 -7.59
CA SER A 197 23.26 7.95 -6.87
C SER A 197 22.99 7.43 -5.46
N CYS A 198 21.93 7.88 -4.80
CA CYS A 198 21.59 7.48 -3.44
C CYS A 198 20.09 7.69 -3.13
N PRO A 199 19.56 7.00 -2.11
CA PRO A 199 18.22 7.28 -1.60
C PRO A 199 18.10 8.66 -0.97
N GLY A 200 16.87 9.12 -0.77
CA GLY A 200 16.54 10.30 0.01
C GLY A 200 16.95 10.17 1.48
N SER A 201 17.10 11.31 2.16
CA SER A 201 17.51 11.31 3.57
C SER A 201 16.55 10.52 4.46
N GLY A 202 17.08 9.52 5.15
CA GLY A 202 16.32 8.61 6.02
C GLY A 202 15.59 7.50 5.28
N PHE A 203 15.61 7.48 3.94
CA PHE A 203 15.06 6.39 3.15
C PHE A 203 16.09 5.28 2.94
N THR A 204 15.59 4.06 2.83
CA THR A 204 16.32 2.87 2.44
C THR A 204 16.04 2.59 0.96
N MET A 205 17.09 2.49 0.16
CA MET A 205 16.98 2.06 -1.23
C MET A 205 16.58 0.58 -1.30
N ARG A 206 15.50 0.28 -2.02
CA ARG A 206 15.03 -1.10 -2.27
C ARG A 206 15.42 -1.61 -3.64
N LEU A 207 15.27 -0.76 -4.66
CA LEU A 207 15.64 -1.07 -6.03
C LEU A 207 16.34 0.14 -6.65
N LEU A 208 17.37 -0.14 -7.45
CA LEU A 208 17.98 0.80 -8.38
C LEU A 208 18.09 0.09 -9.72
N THR A 209 17.38 0.56 -10.74
CA THR A 209 17.28 -0.15 -12.01
C THR A 209 18.51 0.09 -12.87
N SER A 210 18.79 -0.88 -13.74
CA SER A 210 19.86 -0.79 -14.74
C SER A 210 19.28 -1.16 -16.10
N PRO A 211 19.56 -0.40 -17.18
CA PRO A 211 20.48 0.74 -17.24
C PRO A 211 19.87 2.10 -16.82
N ASP A 212 18.58 2.17 -16.51
CA ASP A 212 17.86 3.45 -16.36
C ASP A 212 18.21 4.26 -15.10
N GLY A 213 18.68 3.62 -14.03
CA GLY A 213 19.11 4.32 -12.81
C GLY A 213 17.96 4.89 -11.99
N ASP A 214 16.74 4.43 -12.21
CA ASP A 214 15.58 4.82 -11.43
C ASP A 214 15.52 4.04 -10.11
N ILE A 215 15.01 4.70 -9.07
CA ILE A 215 14.98 4.16 -7.71
C ILE A 215 13.55 3.83 -7.26
N ALA A 216 13.44 2.78 -6.45
CA ALA A 216 12.36 2.62 -5.48
C ALA A 216 12.97 2.52 -4.08
N GLU A 217 12.41 3.25 -3.13
CA GLU A 217 12.92 3.39 -1.77
C GLU A 217 11.77 3.47 -0.76
N ASP A 218 12.07 3.23 0.50
CA ASP A 218 11.09 3.40 1.57
C ASP A 218 11.66 3.93 2.86
N ARG A 219 10.77 4.35 3.75
CA ARG A 219 11.09 4.71 5.12
C ARG A 219 9.90 4.42 6.02
N ALA A 220 10.14 3.79 7.17
CA ALA A 220 9.14 3.74 8.24
C ALA A 220 8.84 5.17 8.73
N ASP A 221 7.57 5.49 8.98
CA ASP A 221 7.21 6.77 9.56
C ASP A 221 7.57 6.80 11.05
N GLY A 222 8.85 7.03 11.35
CA GLY A 222 9.29 7.38 12.71
C GLY A 222 8.97 8.85 13.01
N PRO A 223 8.90 9.26 14.30
CA PRO A 223 8.78 10.67 14.65
C PRO A 223 9.84 11.44 13.87
N ALA A 224 9.40 12.42 13.08
CA ALA A 224 10.22 13.13 12.12
C ALA A 224 11.62 13.41 12.70
N PRO A 225 12.71 12.97 12.04
CA PRO A 225 14.04 13.25 12.55
C PRO A 225 14.18 14.76 12.68
N LEU A 226 14.59 15.21 13.88
CA LEU A 226 14.98 16.59 14.14
C LEU A 226 15.87 17.03 12.98
N ARG A 227 15.47 18.12 12.31
CA ARG A 227 16.16 18.67 11.15
C ARG A 227 17.64 18.85 11.50
N TYR A 228 18.49 17.94 11.04
CA TYR A 228 19.93 18.20 10.96
C TYR A 228 20.22 18.51 9.50
N SER A 229 20.24 19.81 9.20
CA SER A 229 20.73 20.33 7.93
C SER A 229 22.23 20.05 7.86
N TYR A 230 22.64 18.99 7.17
CA TYR A 230 24.02 18.90 6.70
C TYR A 230 24.14 19.72 5.41
N ARG A 231 24.77 20.88 5.54
CA ARG A 231 25.35 21.64 4.43
C ARG A 231 26.78 21.14 4.31
N GLN A 232 27.24 20.73 3.12
CA GLN A 232 28.65 20.85 2.66
C GLN A 232 28.75 20.61 1.15
N PRO A 233 29.87 21.00 0.52
CA PRO A 233 30.32 22.34 0.16
C PRO A 233 29.75 22.78 -1.21
#